data_AF-A0A7S1LJQ0-F1
#
_entry.id   AF-A0A7S1LJQ0-F1
#
_cell.length_a   1.000
_cell.length_b   1.000
_cell.length_c   1.000
_cell.angle_alpha   90.00
_cell.angle_beta   90.00
_cell.angle_gamma   90.00
#
_symmetry.space_group_name_H-M   'P 1'
#
loop_
_entity.id
_entity.type
_entity.pdbx_description
1 polymer ?
#
loop_
_entity_poly.entity_id
_entity_poly.type
_entity_poly.pdbx_seq_one_letter_code
_entity_poly.pdbx_strand_id
1 'polypeptide(L)'
;YRRALTHLEIVRIGGTEFEGELAAPFTVLYVMAALCFVVVVACAALATRNFFLARAERLRREQQEQATKYSDDGDADEARAEGDDDPNVVRESTKARDAGGRVVVVSTAGPTAFAANNEDATPTGFEPEPEDDGGAGGAFDCVGDAWASAADDVAAHLTTAADQVKNSKANDAAAAGAAVGQSAQVGRMAVAGADGDAGNDAGGSEEGAIHPMAESALVGAAEMIQGLGETVAQGAEVMLRLNIWFGCWQIIALWIIGFDMPEGFDAFFGNVAEALALDLSRIELPVPFLLLYYLKIAIALVAFLVLTVIFGREEVKDREALLQEKEEEWRAKAEADERGEEYSAPTSGKQVAAFVCLFVVTSLYLPITRDTVVVVFCHSSVQCLFDCGNDPAHTSAMIVGVACLVVFTILLPVAVVLIVRRKKRDFQSLLGETYLEAMPAGERERLWEQFVKVDRSPYRSVYSGFEYDWVYFQAILMLVKALMCLATLALTPNSTEQLVVIILVQAVFSLTTFYSAPFVLTVCDAIMAVSQVYVMIILALSALQRADVSSGGLDMGVLVNTVSGCVLAVQVIAVLWPKAV
;
A
#
# COMPACT_ATOMS: atom_id res chain seq x y z
N TYR A 1 -32.80 -7.79 7.49
CA TYR A 1 -33.15 -7.62 8.90
C TYR A 1 -34.60 -8.01 9.21
N ARG A 2 -35.66 -7.27 8.76
CA ARG A 2 -37.07 -7.68 8.99
C ARG A 2 -37.39 -9.11 8.51
N ARG A 3 -36.91 -9.51 7.33
CA ARG A 3 -37.09 -10.89 6.83
C ARG A 3 -36.41 -11.95 7.71
N ALA A 4 -35.23 -11.65 8.26
CA ALA A 4 -34.51 -12.54 9.17
C ALA A 4 -35.23 -12.67 10.52
N LEU A 5 -35.82 -11.57 11.03
CA LEU A 5 -36.68 -11.58 12.19
C LEU A 5 -37.95 -12.42 11.98
N THR A 6 -38.59 -12.34 10.80
CA THR A 6 -39.74 -13.20 10.49
C THR A 6 -39.35 -14.68 10.30
N HIS A 7 -38.15 -14.98 9.80
CA HIS A 7 -37.69 -16.38 9.74
C HIS A 7 -37.40 -16.96 11.14
N LEU A 8 -36.90 -16.14 12.08
CA LEU A 8 -36.75 -16.52 13.49
C LEU A 8 -38.10 -16.79 14.18
N GLU A 9 -39.17 -16.09 13.82
CA GLU A 9 -40.52 -16.40 14.29
C GLU A 9 -41.09 -17.69 13.67
N ILE A 10 -40.79 -17.98 12.39
CA ILE A 10 -41.28 -19.17 11.70
C ILE A 10 -40.61 -20.46 12.19
N VAL A 11 -39.33 -20.41 12.60
CA VAL A 11 -38.63 -21.55 13.22
C VAL A 11 -39.28 -21.98 14.55
N ARG A 12 -40.07 -21.12 15.19
CA ARG A 12 -40.82 -21.45 16.41
C ARG A 12 -42.09 -22.30 16.16
N ILE A 13 -42.48 -22.52 14.90
CA ILE A 13 -43.76 -23.17 14.54
C ILE A 13 -43.56 -24.67 14.20
N GLY A 14 -42.37 -25.21 14.42
CA GLY A 14 -41.99 -26.60 14.11
C GLY A 14 -42.04 -27.60 15.28
N GLY A 15 -42.76 -27.35 16.37
CA GLY A 15 -43.14 -28.38 17.36
C GLY A 15 -42.04 -29.17 18.11
N THR A 16 -40.76 -28.92 17.85
CA THR A 16 -39.66 -29.46 18.65
C THR A 16 -39.13 -28.37 19.56
N GLU A 17 -39.41 -28.49 20.86
CA GLU A 17 -38.77 -27.70 21.90
C GLU A 17 -37.27 -28.03 21.91
N PHE A 18 -36.48 -27.29 21.14
CA PHE A 18 -35.05 -27.18 21.40
C PHE A 18 -34.90 -26.35 22.68
N GLU A 19 -34.89 -27.02 23.83
CA GLU A 19 -34.63 -26.40 25.12
C GLU A 19 -33.24 -25.75 25.14
N GLY A 20 -33.24 -24.42 25.30
CA GLY A 20 -32.27 -23.72 26.14
C GLY A 20 -31.00 -23.19 25.49
N GLU A 21 -30.11 -24.04 24.96
CA GLU A 21 -28.70 -23.64 24.83
C GLU A 21 -28.18 -23.53 23.39
N LEU A 22 -28.80 -24.21 22.41
CA LEU A 22 -28.32 -24.16 21.02
C LEU A 22 -28.85 -22.98 20.20
N ALA A 23 -29.95 -22.32 20.59
CA ALA A 23 -30.54 -21.23 19.78
C ALA A 23 -29.72 -19.93 19.81
N ALA A 24 -28.97 -19.69 20.89
CA ALA A 24 -28.14 -18.51 21.06
C ALA A 24 -27.00 -18.41 20.02
N PRO A 25 -26.14 -19.43 19.79
CA PRO A 25 -25.05 -19.33 18.82
C PRO A 25 -25.52 -19.14 17.38
N PHE A 26 -26.62 -19.79 16.95
CA PHE A 26 -27.18 -19.58 15.61
C PHE A 26 -27.70 -18.15 15.44
N THR A 27 -28.40 -17.61 16.44
CA THR A 27 -28.89 -16.22 16.40
C THR A 27 -27.73 -15.23 16.29
N VAL A 28 -26.64 -15.46 17.03
CA VAL A 28 -25.43 -14.64 16.96
C VAL A 28 -24.80 -14.73 15.56
N LEU A 29 -24.62 -15.92 15.00
CA LEU A 29 -24.05 -16.11 13.65
C LEU A 29 -24.88 -15.41 12.57
N TYR A 30 -26.21 -15.52 12.60
CA TYR A 30 -27.10 -14.84 11.66
C TYR A 30 -27.04 -13.31 11.79
N VAL A 31 -27.00 -12.79 13.03
CA VAL A 31 -26.84 -11.35 13.28
C VAL A 31 -25.48 -10.87 12.77
N MET A 32 -24.43 -11.65 12.95
CA MET A 32 -23.09 -11.31 12.45
C MET A 32 -23.00 -11.37 10.93
N ALA A 33 -23.57 -12.38 10.27
CA ALA A 33 -23.65 -12.43 8.81
C ALA A 33 -24.44 -11.23 8.26
N ALA A 34 -25.54 -10.84 8.93
CA ALA A 34 -26.28 -9.65 8.59
C ALA A 34 -25.49 -8.35 8.82
N LEU A 35 -24.71 -8.26 9.90
CA LEU A 35 -23.81 -7.14 10.17
C LEU A 35 -22.69 -7.07 9.12
N CYS A 36 -22.05 -8.20 8.77
CA CYS A 36 -21.09 -8.27 7.67
C CYS A 36 -21.71 -7.76 6.38
N PHE A 37 -22.91 -8.21 6.04
CA PHE A 37 -23.61 -7.75 4.84
C PHE A 37 -23.90 -6.25 4.87
N VAL A 38 -24.38 -5.72 6.00
CA VAL A 38 -24.62 -4.28 6.18
C VAL A 38 -23.31 -3.50 6.06
N VAL A 39 -22.22 -3.98 6.65
CA VAL A 39 -20.89 -3.39 6.54
C VAL A 39 -20.42 -3.44 5.09
N VAL A 40 -20.52 -4.56 4.39
CA VAL A 40 -20.18 -4.69 2.96
C VAL A 40 -20.97 -3.69 2.12
N VAL A 41 -22.28 -3.57 2.33
CA VAL A 41 -23.13 -2.62 1.58
C VAL A 41 -22.77 -1.18 1.92
N ALA A 42 -22.53 -0.87 3.20
CA ALA A 42 -22.09 0.47 3.62
C ALA A 42 -20.71 0.81 3.06
N CYS A 43 -19.77 -0.13 3.11
CA CYS A 43 -18.44 -0.04 2.54
C CYS A 43 -18.49 0.16 1.02
N ALA A 44 -19.29 -0.62 0.30
CA ALA A 44 -19.49 -0.46 -1.14
C ALA A 44 -20.12 0.90 -1.49
N ALA A 45 -21.11 1.35 -0.72
CA ALA A 45 -21.72 2.67 -0.89
C ALA A 45 -20.74 3.81 -0.61
N LEU A 46 -19.93 3.69 0.46
CA LEU A 46 -18.88 4.67 0.79
C LEU A 46 -17.77 4.68 -0.26
N ALA A 47 -17.31 3.51 -0.72
CA ALA A 47 -16.32 3.39 -1.77
C ALA A 47 -16.80 4.05 -3.06
N THR A 48 -18.05 3.75 -3.45
CA THR A 48 -18.69 4.32 -4.64
C THR A 48 -18.79 5.84 -4.50
N ARG A 49 -19.28 6.34 -3.35
CA ARG A 49 -19.38 7.77 -3.07
C ARG A 49 -18.01 8.46 -3.14
N ASN A 50 -17.00 7.91 -2.47
CA ASN A 50 -15.66 8.50 -2.43
C ASN A 50 -15.00 8.47 -3.80
N PHE A 51 -15.18 7.40 -4.57
CA PHE A 51 -14.72 7.33 -5.96
C PHE A 51 -15.35 8.43 -6.82
N PHE A 52 -16.66 8.64 -6.73
CA PHE A 52 -17.34 9.70 -7.46
C PHE A 52 -16.94 11.11 -6.98
N LEU A 53 -16.74 11.30 -5.68
CA LEU A 53 -16.27 12.58 -5.13
C LEU A 53 -14.84 12.89 -5.60
N ALA A 54 -13.92 11.93 -5.50
CA ALA A 54 -12.53 12.09 -5.97
C ALA A 54 -12.49 12.38 -7.48
N ARG A 55 -13.33 11.71 -8.27
CA ARG A 55 -13.46 11.98 -9.71
C ARG A 55 -14.02 13.37 -9.97
N ALA A 56 -15.04 13.80 -9.23
CA ALA A 56 -15.63 15.13 -9.38
C ALA A 56 -14.63 16.24 -8.99
N GLU A 57 -13.82 16.02 -7.95
CA GLU A 57 -12.77 16.96 -7.54
C GLU A 57 -11.65 17.06 -8.57
N ARG A 58 -11.21 15.94 -9.17
CA ARG A 58 -10.27 15.99 -10.30
C ARG A 58 -10.81 16.79 -11.47
N LEU A 59 -12.05 16.54 -11.88
CA LEU A 59 -12.68 17.28 -12.97
C LEU A 59 -12.78 18.79 -12.66
N ARG A 60 -13.06 19.16 -11.41
CA ARG A 60 -13.03 20.57 -10.99
C ARG A 60 -11.65 21.19 -11.05
N ARG A 61 -10.60 20.46 -10.64
CA ARG A 61 -9.20 20.94 -10.74
C ARG A 61 -8.79 21.11 -12.19
N GLU A 62 -9.09 20.14 -13.05
CA GLU A 62 -8.83 20.24 -14.50
C GLU A 62 -9.55 21.42 -15.13
N GLN A 63 -10.81 21.68 -14.74
CA GLN A 63 -11.57 22.85 -15.20
C GLN A 63 -10.98 24.16 -14.69
N GLN A 64 -10.52 24.22 -13.43
CA GLN A 64 -9.87 25.41 -12.89
C GLN A 64 -8.53 25.69 -13.57
N GLU A 65 -7.71 24.66 -13.81
CA GLU A 65 -6.44 24.79 -14.52
C GLU A 65 -6.65 25.27 -15.96
N GLN A 66 -7.66 24.73 -16.65
CA GLN A 66 -8.05 25.22 -17.98
C GLN A 66 -8.51 26.68 -17.92
N ALA A 67 -9.35 27.05 -16.96
CA ALA A 67 -9.84 28.42 -16.82
C ALA A 67 -8.71 29.42 -16.56
N THR A 68 -7.73 29.07 -15.71
CA THR A 68 -6.55 29.92 -15.47
C THR A 68 -5.68 30.06 -16.72
N LYS A 69 -5.51 28.98 -17.48
CA LYS A 69 -4.71 29.02 -18.71
C LYS A 69 -5.32 29.92 -19.78
N TYR A 70 -6.64 29.91 -19.93
CA TYR A 70 -7.34 30.82 -20.85
C TYR A 70 -7.39 32.27 -20.37
N SER A 71 -7.35 32.51 -19.06
CA SER A 71 -7.28 33.87 -18.50
C SER A 71 -5.93 34.54 -18.81
N ASP A 72 -4.82 33.81 -18.62
CA ASP A 72 -3.48 34.36 -18.89
C ASP A 72 -3.24 34.62 -20.38
N ASP A 73 -3.76 33.78 -21.27
CA ASP A 73 -3.63 33.96 -22.72
C ASP A 73 -4.50 35.14 -23.24
N GLY A 74 -5.64 35.41 -22.60
CA GLY A 74 -6.54 36.51 -22.98
C GLY A 74 -5.93 37.89 -22.73
N ASP A 75 -5.27 38.08 -21.59
CA ASP A 75 -4.64 39.37 -21.23
C ASP A 75 -3.38 39.65 -22.08
N ALA A 76 -2.72 38.60 -22.59
CA ALA A 76 -1.54 38.72 -23.45
C ALA A 76 -1.88 39.26 -24.86
N ASP A 77 -3.06 38.94 -25.38
CA ASP A 77 -3.53 39.43 -26.69
C ASP A 77 -4.12 40.84 -26.59
N GLU A 78 -4.75 41.21 -25.46
CA GLU A 78 -5.27 42.57 -25.24
C GLU A 78 -4.13 43.60 -25.07
N ALA A 79 -3.03 43.21 -24.41
CA ALA A 79 -1.81 44.03 -24.32
C ALA A 79 -1.06 44.20 -25.66
N ARG A 80 -1.33 43.34 -26.65
CA ARG A 80 -0.73 43.43 -27.99
C ARG A 80 -1.56 44.26 -28.97
N ALA A 81 -2.84 44.46 -28.68
CA ALA A 81 -3.76 45.25 -29.50
C ALA A 81 -3.67 46.78 -29.24
N GLU A 82 -3.16 47.21 -28.09
CA GLU A 82 -2.98 48.64 -27.76
C GLU A 82 -1.61 49.24 -28.15
N GLY A 83 -0.78 48.51 -28.89
CA GLY A 83 0.60 48.90 -29.21
C GLY A 83 0.84 49.66 -30.52
N ASP A 84 -0.18 49.99 -31.31
CA ASP A 84 -0.02 50.43 -32.70
C ASP A 84 -0.58 51.84 -33.01
N ASP A 85 -0.45 52.78 -32.06
CA ASP A 85 -0.63 54.22 -32.32
C ASP A 85 0.72 54.98 -32.32
N ASP A 86 1.23 55.14 -33.55
CA ASP A 86 2.11 56.16 -34.15
C ASP A 86 3.16 56.92 -33.28
N PRO A 87 4.46 56.91 -33.66
CA PRO A 87 5.53 57.58 -32.93
C PRO A 87 5.74 59.00 -33.45
N ASN A 88 5.30 60.00 -32.70
CA ASN A 88 5.88 61.35 -32.78
C ASN A 88 5.50 62.15 -31.54
N VAL A 89 6.47 62.45 -30.66
CA VAL A 89 6.66 63.75 -29.99
C VAL A 89 7.90 63.70 -29.08
N VAL A 90 8.93 64.41 -29.54
CA VAL A 90 9.82 65.34 -28.82
C VAL A 90 10.47 64.92 -27.48
N ARG A 91 11.72 64.49 -27.62
CA ARG A 91 12.96 64.88 -26.90
C ARG A 91 12.86 66.05 -25.88
N GLU A 92 13.27 65.82 -24.62
CA GLU A 92 14.14 66.69 -23.77
C GLU A 92 14.38 66.00 -22.39
N SER A 93 15.58 65.49 -22.07
CA SER A 93 16.67 66.18 -21.35
C SER A 93 16.35 66.63 -19.90
N THR A 94 16.78 65.84 -18.90
CA THR A 94 17.57 66.27 -17.70
C THR A 94 17.85 65.04 -16.80
N LYS A 95 19.09 64.57 -16.65
CA LYS A 95 20.16 64.97 -15.70
C LYS A 95 19.85 64.66 -14.21
N ALA A 96 20.47 63.58 -13.73
CA ALA A 96 21.07 63.33 -12.42
C ALA A 96 20.49 63.98 -11.14
N ARG A 97 20.09 63.14 -10.16
CA ARG A 97 20.51 63.32 -8.76
C ARG A 97 20.35 62.06 -7.91
N ASP A 98 21.26 62.00 -6.94
CA ASP A 98 21.57 60.97 -5.95
C ASP A 98 20.45 60.52 -5.00
N ALA A 99 20.78 59.38 -4.38
CA ALA A 99 20.57 59.02 -2.97
C ALA A 99 19.17 58.59 -2.50
N GLY A 100 19.10 57.32 -2.12
CA GLY A 100 18.81 56.90 -0.74
C GLY A 100 17.38 57.10 -0.24
N GLY A 101 16.63 56.01 -0.13
CA GLY A 101 15.37 56.03 0.62
C GLY A 101 14.50 54.82 0.38
N ARG A 102 14.82 53.71 1.04
CA ARG A 102 13.96 52.54 1.16
C ARG A 102 12.79 52.92 2.08
N VAL A 103 11.60 53.12 1.52
CA VAL A 103 10.32 53.14 2.27
C VAL A 103 9.34 52.24 1.52
N VAL A 104 9.15 51.04 2.05
CA VAL A 104 8.07 50.13 1.65
C VAL A 104 6.81 50.62 2.36
N VAL A 105 5.93 51.29 1.63
CA VAL A 105 4.54 51.53 2.07
C VAL A 105 3.72 50.35 1.55
N VAL A 106 3.39 49.42 2.45
CA VAL A 106 2.37 48.41 2.20
C VAL A 106 1.01 49.11 2.29
N SER A 107 0.42 49.39 1.14
CA SER A 107 -0.97 49.85 1.04
C SER A 107 -1.87 48.63 0.87
N THR A 108 -2.54 48.23 1.95
CA THR A 108 -3.66 47.28 1.93
C THR A 108 -4.92 48.00 1.48
N ALA A 109 -5.20 47.96 0.17
CA ALA A 109 -6.50 48.30 -0.39
C ALA A 109 -7.14 47.01 -0.91
N GLY A 110 -8.12 46.48 -0.16
CA GLY A 110 -9.03 45.45 -0.65
C GLY A 110 -10.09 46.07 -1.56
N PRO A 111 -10.62 45.34 -2.54
CA PRO A 111 -11.84 45.73 -3.22
C PRO A 111 -13.06 45.07 -2.56
N THR A 112 -13.94 45.92 -2.07
CA THR A 112 -15.35 45.63 -1.83
C THR A 112 -16.15 45.69 -3.14
N ALA A 113 -17.14 44.80 -3.21
CA ALA A 113 -18.40 44.87 -3.97
C ALA A 113 -18.35 44.63 -5.49
N PHE A 114 -19.19 43.72 -5.98
CA PHE A 114 -20.46 44.10 -6.61
C PHE A 114 -21.39 42.88 -6.77
N ALA A 115 -22.64 43.07 -6.35
CA ALA A 115 -23.75 42.17 -6.62
C ALA A 115 -24.28 42.44 -8.04
N ALA A 116 -24.61 41.37 -8.77
CA ALA A 116 -25.48 41.47 -9.94
C ALA A 116 -26.42 40.26 -9.95
N ASN A 117 -27.72 40.57 -9.92
CA ASN A 117 -28.83 39.67 -10.13
C ASN A 117 -28.75 39.03 -11.52
N ASN A 118 -29.19 37.77 -11.62
CA ASN A 118 -29.95 37.34 -12.78
C ASN A 118 -30.96 36.27 -12.34
N GLU A 119 -32.23 36.66 -12.46
CA GLU A 119 -33.40 35.81 -12.47
C GLU A 119 -33.54 35.15 -13.86
N ASP A 120 -34.45 34.18 -13.94
CA ASP A 120 -35.04 33.56 -15.13
C ASP A 120 -34.33 32.38 -15.81
N ALA A 121 -34.72 31.17 -15.40
CA ALA A 121 -35.13 30.10 -16.32
C ALA A 121 -35.91 29.00 -15.57
N THR A 122 -37.24 29.03 -15.65
CA THR A 122 -38.12 27.90 -15.30
C THR A 122 -38.20 26.86 -16.43
N PRO A 123 -38.49 25.58 -16.10
CA PRO A 123 -38.39 24.45 -17.01
C PRO A 123 -39.72 24.14 -17.73
N THR A 124 -39.65 23.74 -18.99
CA THR A 124 -40.69 22.99 -19.72
C THR A 124 -40.14 21.57 -19.86
N GLY A 125 -40.76 20.50 -19.37
CA GLY A 125 -42.10 20.01 -19.69
C GLY A 125 -41.90 18.61 -20.27
N PHE A 126 -42.28 17.56 -19.54
CA PHE A 126 -42.26 16.18 -20.02
C PHE A 126 -43.59 15.52 -19.66
N GLU A 127 -44.31 15.09 -20.70
CA GLU A 127 -45.55 14.31 -20.63
C GLU A 127 -45.26 12.86 -20.19
N PRO A 128 -46.22 12.18 -19.53
CA PRO A 128 -46.11 10.77 -19.19
C PRO A 128 -46.71 9.89 -20.28
N GLU A 129 -46.01 8.82 -20.64
CA GLU A 129 -46.54 7.70 -21.43
C GLU A 129 -46.52 6.39 -20.61
N PRO A 130 -47.32 5.39 -21.01
CA PRO A 130 -48.21 4.68 -20.10
C PRO A 130 -47.64 3.38 -19.53
N GLU A 131 -48.34 2.91 -18.49
CA GLU A 131 -48.21 1.60 -17.85
C GLU A 131 -48.33 0.47 -18.89
N ASP A 132 -47.36 -0.45 -18.87
CA ASP A 132 -47.48 -1.76 -19.52
C ASP A 132 -47.13 -2.85 -18.50
N ASP A 133 -48.13 -3.68 -18.23
CA ASP A 133 -48.12 -4.81 -17.33
C ASP A 133 -47.62 -6.07 -18.04
N GLY A 134 -46.66 -6.77 -17.44
CA GLY A 134 -46.54 -8.23 -17.57
C GLY A 134 -45.22 -8.77 -18.14
N GLY A 135 -44.62 -9.72 -17.41
CA GLY A 135 -43.64 -10.67 -17.98
C GLY A 135 -42.35 -10.90 -17.20
N ALA A 136 -42.40 -11.12 -15.88
CA ALA A 136 -41.25 -11.59 -15.12
C ALA A 136 -41.02 -13.10 -15.37
N GLY A 137 -40.16 -13.45 -16.34
CA GLY A 137 -39.82 -14.85 -16.63
C GLY A 137 -38.61 -15.16 -17.51
N GLY A 138 -37.84 -14.17 -17.99
CA GLY A 138 -36.77 -14.42 -18.98
C GLY A 138 -35.39 -13.78 -18.70
N ALA A 139 -35.18 -13.13 -17.55
CA ALA A 139 -33.99 -12.30 -17.34
C ALA A 139 -32.72 -13.04 -16.87
N PHE A 140 -32.76 -14.35 -16.62
CA PHE A 140 -31.60 -15.10 -16.11
C PHE A 140 -30.74 -15.75 -17.21
N ASP A 141 -31.28 -16.02 -18.41
CA ASP A 141 -30.52 -16.66 -19.48
C ASP A 141 -29.62 -15.66 -20.24
N CYS A 142 -30.01 -14.37 -20.32
CA CYS A 142 -29.20 -13.35 -21.00
C CYS A 142 -27.96 -12.90 -20.20
N VAL A 143 -27.90 -13.16 -18.89
CA VAL A 143 -26.74 -12.83 -18.06
C VAL A 143 -25.66 -13.92 -18.19
N GLY A 144 -26.05 -15.19 -18.36
CA GLY A 144 -25.10 -16.28 -18.58
C GLY A 144 -24.30 -16.13 -19.88
N ASP A 145 -24.98 -15.78 -20.97
CA ASP A 145 -24.35 -15.62 -22.29
C ASP A 145 -23.44 -14.37 -22.37
N ALA A 146 -23.83 -13.28 -21.70
CA ALA A 146 -23.00 -12.08 -21.60
C ALA A 146 -21.73 -12.32 -20.78
N TRP A 147 -21.80 -13.18 -19.75
CA TRP A 147 -20.65 -13.55 -18.92
C TRP A 147 -19.71 -14.55 -19.60
N ALA A 148 -20.25 -15.52 -20.35
CA ALA A 148 -19.45 -16.43 -21.16
C ALA A 148 -18.67 -15.68 -22.25
N SER A 149 -19.33 -14.75 -22.95
CA SER A 149 -18.67 -13.90 -23.96
C SER A 149 -17.56 -13.03 -23.37
N ALA A 150 -17.77 -12.45 -22.19
CA ALA A 150 -16.74 -11.64 -21.53
C ALA A 150 -15.55 -12.49 -21.03
N ALA A 151 -15.79 -13.73 -20.61
CA ALA A 151 -14.73 -14.65 -20.19
C ALA A 151 -13.84 -15.09 -21.37
N ASP A 152 -14.45 -15.36 -22.53
CA ASP A 152 -13.72 -15.72 -23.75
C ASP A 152 -12.87 -14.55 -24.30
N ASP A 153 -13.40 -13.32 -24.24
CA ASP A 153 -12.65 -12.11 -24.62
C ASP A 153 -11.44 -11.86 -23.70
N VAL A 154 -11.61 -12.07 -22.39
CA VAL A 154 -10.51 -11.94 -21.42
C VAL A 154 -9.45 -13.03 -21.63
N ALA A 155 -9.87 -14.28 -21.89
CA ALA A 155 -8.94 -15.38 -22.20
C ALA A 155 -8.14 -15.10 -23.50
N ALA A 156 -8.77 -14.56 -24.53
CA ALA A 156 -8.12 -14.18 -25.79
C ALA A 156 -7.10 -13.05 -25.60
N HIS A 157 -7.44 -12.04 -24.79
CA HIS A 157 -6.52 -10.95 -24.44
C HIS A 157 -5.33 -11.43 -23.59
N LEU A 158 -5.55 -12.33 -22.63
CA LEU A 158 -4.50 -12.91 -21.80
C LEU A 158 -3.53 -13.77 -22.62
N THR A 159 -4.03 -14.53 -23.60
CA THR A 159 -3.20 -15.35 -24.48
C THR A 159 -2.32 -14.47 -25.38
N THR A 160 -2.90 -13.40 -25.94
CA THR A 160 -2.18 -12.41 -26.75
C THR A 160 -1.10 -11.68 -25.95
N ALA A 161 -1.41 -11.32 -24.69
CA ALA A 161 -0.45 -10.68 -23.79
C ALA A 161 0.68 -11.64 -23.37
N ALA A 162 0.38 -12.92 -23.12
CA ALA A 162 1.38 -13.94 -22.82
C ALA A 162 2.37 -14.15 -23.98
N ASP A 163 1.88 -14.14 -25.22
CA ASP A 163 2.73 -14.23 -26.42
C ASP A 163 3.60 -12.98 -26.62
N GLN A 164 3.08 -11.78 -26.33
CA GLN A 164 3.86 -10.54 -26.37
C GLN A 164 4.96 -10.51 -25.31
N VAL A 165 4.67 -10.96 -24.09
CA VAL A 165 5.66 -11.05 -22.99
C VAL A 165 6.71 -12.13 -23.28
N LYS A 166 6.32 -13.26 -23.86
CA LYS A 166 7.25 -14.31 -24.29
C LYS A 166 8.22 -13.79 -25.36
N ASN A 167 7.73 -12.98 -26.30
CA ASN A 167 8.54 -12.38 -27.34
C ASN A 167 9.43 -11.23 -26.83
N SER A 168 8.97 -10.42 -25.86
CA SER A 168 9.82 -9.39 -25.23
C SER A 168 10.92 -10.03 -24.37
N LYS A 169 10.58 -11.03 -23.54
CA LYS A 169 11.55 -11.73 -22.68
C LYS A 169 12.55 -12.56 -23.48
N ALA A 170 12.19 -13.06 -24.66
CA ALA A 170 13.15 -13.72 -25.55
C ALA A 170 14.19 -12.73 -26.10
N ASN A 171 13.78 -11.50 -26.41
CA ASN A 171 14.68 -10.44 -26.86
C ASN A 171 15.56 -9.91 -25.71
N ASP A 172 15.01 -9.77 -24.51
CA ASP A 172 15.74 -9.34 -23.32
C ASP A 172 16.72 -10.43 -22.83
N ALA A 173 16.34 -11.71 -22.91
CA ALA A 173 17.22 -12.84 -22.61
C ALA A 173 18.31 -13.01 -23.68
N ALA A 174 18.04 -12.69 -24.96
CA ALA A 174 19.06 -12.65 -26.00
C ALA A 174 20.06 -11.50 -25.80
N ALA A 175 19.59 -10.33 -25.35
CA ALA A 175 20.45 -9.19 -25.00
C ALA A 175 21.30 -9.48 -23.74
N ALA A 176 20.70 -10.08 -22.69
CA ALA A 176 21.42 -10.51 -21.50
C ALA A 176 22.42 -11.65 -21.80
N GLY A 177 22.04 -12.59 -22.67
CA GLY A 177 22.93 -13.65 -23.14
C GLY A 177 24.11 -13.13 -23.96
N ALA A 178 23.90 -12.08 -24.76
CA ALA A 178 24.97 -11.41 -25.50
C ALA A 178 25.94 -10.65 -24.57
N ALA A 179 25.42 -10.01 -23.51
CA ALA A 179 26.24 -9.33 -22.51
C ALA A 179 27.09 -10.33 -21.69
N VAL A 180 26.50 -11.44 -21.23
CA VAL A 180 27.21 -12.52 -20.53
C VAL A 180 28.24 -13.21 -21.45
N GLY A 181 27.92 -13.35 -22.74
CA GLY A 181 28.84 -13.87 -23.74
C GLY A 181 30.07 -12.98 -23.97
N GLN A 182 29.89 -11.66 -23.99
CA GLN A 182 31.00 -10.70 -24.09
C GLN A 182 31.91 -10.70 -22.85
N SER A 183 31.35 -10.79 -21.64
CA SER A 183 32.13 -10.90 -20.40
C SER A 183 32.93 -12.22 -20.32
N ALA A 184 32.35 -13.34 -20.77
CA ALA A 184 33.03 -14.62 -20.85
C ALA A 184 34.15 -14.65 -21.91
N GLN A 185 34.03 -13.86 -22.98
CA GLN A 185 35.03 -13.74 -24.03
C GLN A 185 36.24 -12.89 -23.58
N VAL A 186 36.03 -11.85 -22.77
CA VAL A 186 37.10 -11.08 -22.12
C VAL A 186 37.86 -11.93 -21.09
N GLY A 187 37.15 -12.78 -20.33
CA GLY A 187 37.78 -13.74 -19.41
C GLY A 187 38.66 -14.80 -20.11
N ARG A 188 38.25 -15.28 -21.29
CA ARG A 188 39.07 -16.24 -22.07
C ARG A 188 40.30 -15.61 -22.73
N MET A 189 40.25 -14.33 -23.08
CA MET A 189 41.43 -13.61 -23.58
C MET A 189 42.46 -13.32 -22.48
N ALA A 190 42.02 -13.17 -21.22
CA ALA A 190 42.92 -13.04 -20.07
C ALA A 190 43.61 -14.36 -19.69
N VAL A 191 42.94 -15.50 -19.89
CA VAL A 191 43.50 -16.84 -19.58
C VAL A 191 44.42 -17.36 -20.71
N ALA A 192 44.20 -16.95 -21.96
CA ALA A 192 45.06 -17.34 -23.09
C ALA A 192 46.40 -16.59 -23.16
N GLY A 193 46.66 -15.63 -22.26
CA GLY A 193 47.91 -14.88 -22.18
C GLY A 193 48.90 -15.38 -21.12
N ALA A 194 48.58 -16.46 -20.39
CA ALA A 194 49.35 -16.92 -19.24
C ALA A 194 50.10 -18.25 -19.43
N ASP A 195 50.33 -18.67 -20.68
CA ASP A 195 51.27 -19.77 -21.00
C ASP A 195 52.55 -19.20 -21.60
N GLY A 196 53.49 -18.85 -20.73
CA GLY A 196 54.80 -18.35 -21.11
C GLY A 196 55.79 -18.41 -19.95
N ASP A 197 56.61 -19.45 -19.99
CA ASP A 197 57.84 -19.69 -19.22
C ASP A 197 57.73 -20.15 -17.75
N ALA A 198 58.00 -21.45 -17.59
CA ALA A 198 58.32 -22.08 -16.32
C ALA A 198 59.82 -21.90 -16.03
N GLY A 199 60.14 -21.09 -15.02
CA GLY A 199 61.46 -21.02 -14.40
C GLY A 199 61.32 -21.07 -12.89
N ASN A 200 61.82 -22.15 -12.29
CA ASN A 200 61.97 -22.35 -10.85
C ASN A 200 62.44 -21.08 -10.14
N ASP A 201 61.79 -20.70 -9.03
CA ASP A 201 62.49 -20.48 -7.77
C ASP A 201 61.53 -20.50 -6.58
N ALA A 202 62.01 -21.14 -5.52
CA ALA A 202 61.32 -21.36 -4.27
C ALA A 202 61.43 -20.16 -3.34
N GLY A 203 60.34 -19.85 -2.65
CA GLY A 203 60.36 -19.16 -1.36
C GLY A 203 59.57 -17.86 -1.31
N GLY A 204 58.56 -17.82 -0.44
CA GLY A 204 58.10 -16.57 0.17
C GLY A 204 56.59 -16.41 0.30
N SER A 205 56.15 -16.36 1.56
CA SER A 205 54.98 -15.63 2.07
C SER A 205 53.59 -16.09 1.61
N GLU A 206 52.95 -16.91 2.45
CA GLU A 206 51.48 -16.97 2.54
C GLU A 206 50.99 -15.64 3.14
N GLU A 207 50.57 -14.71 2.27
CA GLU A 207 49.77 -13.56 2.68
C GLU A 207 48.50 -13.53 1.82
N GLY A 208 47.36 -13.54 2.52
CA GLY A 208 46.02 -13.88 2.04
C GLY A 208 45.61 -13.28 0.69
N ALA A 209 45.51 -14.14 -0.32
CA ALA A 209 44.76 -13.85 -1.53
C ALA A 209 43.26 -13.93 -1.23
N ILE A 210 42.63 -12.77 -1.06
CA ILE A 210 41.17 -12.66 -1.07
C ILE A 210 40.69 -13.09 -2.46
N HIS A 211 39.78 -14.06 -2.49
CA HIS A 211 39.30 -14.72 -3.70
C HIS A 211 38.65 -13.70 -4.67
N PRO A 212 39.02 -13.68 -5.97
CA PRO A 212 38.44 -12.76 -6.98
C PRO A 212 36.93 -12.97 -7.21
N MET A 213 36.36 -14.08 -6.72
CA MET A 213 34.91 -14.31 -6.68
C MET A 213 34.18 -13.47 -5.61
N ALA A 214 34.83 -13.19 -4.47
CA ALA A 214 34.23 -12.36 -3.42
C ALA A 214 34.18 -10.90 -3.85
N GLU A 215 35.22 -10.43 -4.54
CA GLU A 215 35.31 -9.06 -5.08
C GLU A 215 34.30 -8.83 -6.21
N SER A 216 34.16 -9.77 -7.15
CA SER A 216 33.14 -9.67 -8.20
C SER A 216 31.70 -9.78 -7.67
N ALA A 217 31.44 -10.56 -6.62
CA ALA A 217 30.14 -10.58 -5.95
C ALA A 217 29.83 -9.28 -5.20
N LEU A 218 30.84 -8.64 -4.60
CA LEU A 218 30.70 -7.36 -3.92
C LEU A 218 30.46 -6.21 -4.90
N VAL A 219 31.17 -6.23 -6.05
CA VAL A 219 30.98 -5.25 -7.13
C VAL A 219 29.60 -5.41 -7.77
N GLY A 220 29.14 -6.65 -8.03
CA GLY A 220 27.78 -6.90 -8.52
C GLY A 220 26.68 -6.47 -7.54
N ALA A 221 26.89 -6.67 -6.22
CA ALA A 221 25.98 -6.15 -5.21
C ALA A 221 26.02 -4.61 -5.13
N ALA A 222 27.18 -3.98 -5.28
CA ALA A 222 27.33 -2.53 -5.30
C ALA A 222 26.69 -1.88 -6.53
N GLU A 223 26.81 -2.48 -7.71
CA GLU A 223 26.15 -2.03 -8.95
C GLU A 223 24.62 -2.21 -8.87
N MET A 224 24.13 -3.31 -8.27
CA MET A 224 22.71 -3.49 -7.98
C MET A 224 22.20 -2.42 -7.00
N ILE A 225 22.99 -2.07 -5.96
CA ILE A 225 22.68 -1.02 -4.98
C ILE A 225 22.72 0.39 -5.62
N GLN A 226 23.58 0.63 -6.61
CA GLN A 226 23.64 1.90 -7.34
C GLN A 226 22.48 2.05 -8.33
N GLY A 227 22.12 0.99 -9.06
CA GLY A 227 20.89 0.97 -9.88
C GLY A 227 19.62 1.10 -9.03
N LEU A 228 19.69 0.67 -7.76
CA LEU A 228 18.66 0.91 -6.75
C LEU A 228 18.46 2.40 -6.44
N GLY A 229 19.47 3.26 -6.58
CA GLY A 229 19.42 4.69 -6.22
C GLY A 229 18.41 5.52 -7.05
N GLU A 230 18.51 5.49 -8.37
CA GLU A 230 17.53 6.14 -9.27
C GLU A 230 16.15 5.46 -9.21
N THR A 231 16.14 4.15 -8.96
CA THR A 231 14.92 3.42 -8.65
C THR A 231 14.44 3.61 -7.21
N VAL A 232 15.08 4.37 -6.31
CA VAL A 232 14.56 4.55 -4.93
C VAL A 232 13.41 5.56 -4.91
N ALA A 233 13.45 6.61 -5.73
CA ALA A 233 12.35 7.58 -5.79
C ALA A 233 11.09 6.97 -6.43
N GLN A 234 11.23 6.35 -7.60
CA GLN A 234 10.17 5.53 -8.21
C GLN A 234 9.86 4.29 -7.35
N GLY A 235 10.86 3.75 -6.66
CA GLY A 235 10.76 2.56 -5.82
C GLY A 235 10.08 2.79 -4.50
N ALA A 236 10.04 4.02 -3.97
CA ALA A 236 9.25 4.32 -2.79
C ALA A 236 7.75 4.13 -3.08
N GLU A 237 7.29 4.56 -4.26
CA GLU A 237 5.92 4.34 -4.72
C GLU A 237 5.66 2.85 -5.02
N VAL A 238 6.54 2.20 -5.79
CA VAL A 238 6.41 0.77 -6.08
C VAL A 238 6.43 -0.05 -4.80
N MET A 239 7.30 0.28 -3.84
CA MET A 239 7.35 -0.40 -2.55
C MET A 239 6.14 -0.13 -1.68
N LEU A 240 5.55 1.07 -1.71
CA LEU A 240 4.30 1.31 -1.03
C LEU A 240 3.20 0.39 -1.58
N ARG A 241 3.09 0.31 -2.91
CA ARG A 241 2.14 -0.60 -3.57
C ARG A 241 2.42 -2.06 -3.23
N LEU A 242 3.68 -2.48 -3.27
CA LEU A 242 4.10 -3.82 -2.88
C LEU A 242 3.81 -4.08 -1.40
N ASN A 243 4.04 -3.14 -0.48
CA ASN A 243 3.77 -3.30 0.94
C ASN A 243 2.26 -3.41 1.23
N ILE A 244 1.44 -2.62 0.54
CA ILE A 244 -0.01 -2.74 0.59
C ILE A 244 -0.43 -4.11 0.07
N TRP A 245 0.10 -4.53 -1.09
CA TRP A 245 -0.20 -5.81 -1.71
C TRP A 245 0.23 -6.98 -0.82
N PHE A 246 1.48 -7.02 -0.37
CA PHE A 246 2.01 -7.95 0.61
C PHE A 246 1.15 -7.96 1.87
N GLY A 247 0.80 -6.80 2.39
CA GLY A 247 -0.07 -6.66 3.55
C GLY A 247 -1.45 -7.28 3.36
N CYS A 248 -2.04 -7.16 2.16
CA CYS A 248 -3.31 -7.81 1.84
C CYS A 248 -3.15 -9.34 1.83
N TRP A 249 -2.11 -9.86 1.17
CA TRP A 249 -1.85 -11.31 1.11
C TRP A 249 -1.49 -11.91 2.46
N GLN A 250 -0.75 -11.18 3.28
CA GLN A 250 -0.44 -11.54 4.66
C GLN A 250 -1.70 -11.68 5.51
N ILE A 251 -2.65 -10.75 5.36
CA ILE A 251 -3.95 -10.88 6.00
C ILE A 251 -4.65 -12.12 5.44
N ILE A 252 -4.79 -12.29 4.13
CA ILE A 252 -5.45 -13.48 3.55
C ILE A 252 -4.82 -14.79 4.05
N ALA A 253 -3.49 -14.91 4.08
CA ALA A 253 -2.78 -16.09 4.56
C ALA A 253 -3.07 -16.40 6.03
N LEU A 254 -3.10 -15.38 6.90
CA LEU A 254 -3.44 -15.52 8.31
C LEU A 254 -4.84 -16.16 8.49
N TRP A 255 -5.76 -15.84 7.58
CA TRP A 255 -7.13 -16.34 7.65
C TRP A 255 -7.23 -17.79 7.19
N ILE A 256 -6.55 -18.12 6.11
CA ILE A 256 -6.47 -19.51 5.62
C ILE A 256 -5.90 -20.44 6.70
N ILE A 257 -5.02 -19.92 7.56
CA ILE A 257 -4.49 -20.69 8.71
C ILE A 257 -5.49 -20.75 9.87
N GLY A 258 -6.24 -19.67 10.11
CA GLY A 258 -7.19 -19.57 11.23
C GLY A 258 -8.53 -20.29 11.01
N PHE A 259 -8.87 -20.62 9.76
CA PHE A 259 -10.14 -21.23 9.37
C PHE A 259 -9.92 -22.56 8.63
N ASP A 260 -10.70 -23.58 8.97
CA ASP A 260 -10.74 -24.82 8.18
C ASP A 260 -11.38 -24.53 6.81
N MET A 261 -10.55 -24.31 5.81
CA MET A 261 -10.97 -24.13 4.42
C MET A 261 -11.13 -25.48 3.70
N PRO A 262 -11.95 -25.56 2.64
CA PRO A 262 -12.02 -26.75 1.80
C PRO A 262 -10.63 -27.15 1.27
N GLU A 263 -10.31 -28.45 1.28
CA GLU A 263 -8.96 -28.96 0.96
C GLU A 263 -8.40 -28.43 -0.38
N GLY A 264 -9.23 -28.37 -1.42
CA GLY A 264 -8.82 -27.85 -2.73
C GLY A 264 -8.50 -26.34 -2.72
N PHE A 265 -9.23 -25.57 -1.92
CA PHE A 265 -8.96 -24.14 -1.73
C PHE A 265 -7.66 -23.95 -0.95
N ASP A 266 -7.52 -24.66 0.17
CA ASP A 266 -6.34 -24.56 1.05
C ASP A 266 -5.05 -24.97 0.32
N ALA A 267 -5.10 -26.04 -0.48
CA ALA A 267 -3.95 -26.52 -1.25
C ALA A 267 -3.46 -25.50 -2.31
N PHE A 268 -4.38 -24.81 -3.00
CA PHE A 268 -3.99 -23.82 -4.01
C PHE A 268 -3.78 -22.43 -3.41
N PHE A 269 -4.83 -21.85 -2.82
CA PHE A 269 -4.80 -20.48 -2.30
C PHE A 269 -3.98 -20.36 -1.02
N GLY A 270 -3.86 -21.41 -0.19
CA GLY A 270 -2.95 -21.38 0.95
C GLY A 270 -1.48 -21.27 0.51
N ASN A 271 -1.07 -22.08 -0.48
CA ASN A 271 0.28 -22.00 -1.02
C ASN A 271 0.56 -20.68 -1.73
N VAL A 272 -0.38 -20.18 -2.53
CA VAL A 272 -0.26 -18.87 -3.18
C VAL A 272 -0.21 -17.76 -2.13
N ALA A 273 -1.15 -17.72 -1.18
CA ALA A 273 -1.20 -16.68 -0.17
C ALA A 273 0.06 -16.67 0.70
N GLU A 274 0.60 -17.83 1.08
CA GLU A 274 1.85 -17.88 1.85
C GLU A 274 3.08 -17.47 1.05
N ALA A 275 3.17 -17.86 -0.23
CA ALA A 275 4.24 -17.43 -1.11
C ALA A 275 4.20 -15.90 -1.31
N LEU A 276 3.01 -15.36 -1.55
CA LEU A 276 2.83 -13.91 -1.69
C LEU A 276 2.98 -13.19 -0.36
N ALA A 277 2.62 -13.79 0.78
CA ALA A 277 2.80 -13.20 2.10
C ALA A 277 4.26 -13.20 2.60
N LEU A 278 5.17 -13.86 1.86
CA LEU A 278 6.55 -14.15 2.25
C LEU A 278 6.66 -14.96 3.57
N ASP A 279 5.65 -15.78 3.86
CA ASP A 279 5.59 -16.48 5.15
C ASP A 279 6.45 -17.75 5.19
N LEU A 280 6.75 -18.33 4.01
CA LEU A 280 7.59 -19.52 3.80
C LEU A 280 7.30 -20.72 4.74
N SER A 281 6.17 -20.72 5.47
CA SER A 281 5.90 -21.67 6.54
C SER A 281 5.35 -23.01 6.06
N ARG A 282 4.53 -23.01 5.00
CA ARG A 282 3.99 -24.22 4.36
C ARG A 282 4.78 -24.67 3.15
N ILE A 283 5.67 -23.82 2.61
CA ILE A 283 6.59 -24.31 1.58
C ILE A 283 7.38 -25.42 2.25
N GLU A 284 7.27 -26.65 1.73
CA GLU A 284 7.90 -27.88 2.20
C GLU A 284 9.43 -27.81 2.09
N LEU A 285 10.02 -26.78 2.69
CA LEU A 285 11.42 -26.70 2.96
C LEU A 285 11.69 -27.75 4.04
N PRO A 286 12.74 -28.57 3.89
CA PRO A 286 13.16 -29.54 4.91
C PRO A 286 13.77 -28.85 6.14
N VAL A 287 13.28 -27.66 6.49
CA VAL A 287 13.76 -26.79 7.55
C VAL A 287 12.72 -26.83 8.68
N PRO A 288 13.11 -27.20 9.91
CA PRO A 288 12.18 -27.27 11.02
C PRO A 288 11.58 -25.88 11.34
N PHE A 289 10.29 -25.85 11.67
CA PHE A 289 9.56 -24.61 12.02
C PHE A 289 10.32 -23.73 13.01
N LEU A 290 10.88 -24.33 14.06
CA LEU A 290 11.61 -23.59 15.10
C LEU A 290 12.85 -22.86 14.54
N LEU A 291 13.54 -23.44 13.56
CA LEU A 291 14.68 -22.80 12.91
C LEU A 291 14.24 -21.62 12.04
N LEU A 292 13.15 -21.78 11.27
CA LEU A 292 12.57 -20.67 10.50
C LEU A 292 12.09 -19.54 11.43
N TYR A 293 11.45 -19.89 12.55
CA TYR A 293 11.01 -18.93 13.56
C TYR A 293 12.17 -18.08 14.10
N TYR A 294 13.24 -18.73 14.57
CA TYR A 294 14.42 -18.01 15.06
C TYR A 294 15.15 -17.24 13.95
N LEU A 295 15.19 -17.77 12.72
CA LEU A 295 15.79 -17.08 11.58
C LEU A 295 15.04 -15.79 11.25
N LYS A 296 13.70 -15.83 11.17
CA LYS A 296 12.85 -14.64 10.96
C LYS A 296 13.11 -13.59 12.04
N ILE A 297 13.11 -14.00 13.31
CA ILE A 297 13.40 -13.10 14.44
C ILE A 297 14.81 -12.50 14.34
N ALA A 298 15.82 -13.31 14.03
CA ALA A 298 17.19 -12.83 13.90
C ALA A 298 17.34 -11.81 12.77
N ILE A 299 16.76 -12.06 11.59
CA ILE A 299 16.77 -11.12 10.46
C ILE A 299 16.09 -9.82 10.85
N ALA A 300 14.89 -9.88 11.44
CA ALA A 300 14.17 -8.68 11.85
C ALA A 300 14.88 -7.92 12.97
N LEU A 301 15.52 -8.61 13.91
CA LEU A 301 16.27 -7.98 15.00
C LEU A 301 17.52 -7.29 14.46
N VAL A 302 18.27 -7.92 13.55
CA VAL A 302 19.41 -7.29 12.87
C VAL A 302 18.95 -6.05 12.10
N ALA A 303 17.89 -6.16 11.30
CA ALA A 303 17.36 -5.04 10.55
C ALA A 303 16.85 -3.91 11.48
N PHE A 304 16.19 -4.24 12.59
CA PHE A 304 15.75 -3.28 13.59
C PHE A 304 16.92 -2.60 14.34
N LEU A 305 17.98 -3.34 14.65
CA LEU A 305 19.20 -2.78 15.24
C LEU A 305 19.92 -1.85 14.27
N VAL A 306 20.06 -2.25 13.00
CA VAL A 306 20.64 -1.40 11.95
C VAL A 306 19.83 -0.12 11.81
N LEU A 307 18.51 -0.22 11.74
CA LEU A 307 17.63 0.94 11.76
C LEU A 307 17.90 1.81 13.00
N THR A 308 17.90 1.23 14.20
CA THR A 308 18.13 1.96 15.47
C THR A 308 19.48 2.67 15.49
N VAL A 309 20.53 2.07 14.93
CA VAL A 309 21.85 2.71 14.81
C VAL A 309 21.83 3.84 13.80
N ILE A 310 21.15 3.68 12.66
CA ILE A 310 20.96 4.75 11.67
C ILE A 310 20.17 5.91 12.30
N PHE A 311 19.10 5.61 13.04
CA PHE A 311 18.28 6.55 13.80
C PHE A 311 19.10 7.29 14.86
N GLY A 312 19.85 6.56 15.68
CA GLY A 312 20.62 7.14 16.78
C GLY A 312 21.78 8.00 16.31
N ARG A 313 22.25 7.80 15.07
CA ARG A 313 23.32 8.58 14.43
C ARG A 313 22.82 9.72 13.55
N GLU A 314 21.52 9.84 13.31
CA GLU A 314 20.94 11.09 12.86
C GLU A 314 21.12 12.08 14.02
N GLU A 315 22.32 12.67 14.09
CA GLU A 315 22.64 13.72 15.02
C GLU A 315 21.49 14.72 14.98
N VAL A 316 21.07 15.15 16.16
CA VAL A 316 20.20 16.32 16.29
C VAL A 316 21.03 17.50 15.80
N LYS A 317 21.18 17.63 14.48
CA LYS A 317 21.65 18.84 13.84
C LYS A 317 20.77 19.94 14.41
N ASP A 318 21.41 21.04 14.83
CA ASP A 318 20.66 22.20 15.29
C ASP A 318 19.58 22.51 14.28
N ARG A 319 18.36 22.75 14.77
CA ARG A 319 17.18 22.95 13.93
C ARG A 319 17.44 24.01 12.86
N GLU A 320 18.20 25.04 13.19
CA GLU A 320 18.62 26.09 12.27
C GLU A 320 19.50 25.58 11.13
N ALA A 321 20.46 24.68 11.40
CA ALA A 321 21.30 24.08 10.37
C ALA A 321 20.49 23.20 9.41
N LEU A 322 19.50 22.46 9.92
CA LEU A 322 18.57 21.69 9.09
C LEU A 322 17.68 22.59 8.22
N LEU A 323 17.24 23.73 8.76
CA LEU A 323 16.46 24.70 7.99
C LEU A 323 17.30 25.33 6.87
N GLN A 324 18.54 25.72 7.16
CA GLN A 324 19.47 26.27 6.15
C GLN A 324 19.77 25.25 5.05
N GLU A 325 20.10 24.01 5.40
CA GLU A 325 20.34 22.93 4.43
C GLU A 325 19.11 22.70 3.54
N LYS A 326 17.90 22.72 4.13
CA LYS A 326 16.66 22.63 3.35
C LYS A 326 16.44 23.85 2.47
N GLU A 327 16.65 25.07 2.95
CA GLU A 327 16.50 26.26 2.11
C GLU A 327 17.45 26.23 0.91
N GLU A 328 18.70 25.79 1.10
CA GLU A 328 19.67 25.59 0.03
C GLU A 328 19.21 24.53 -0.98
N GLU A 329 18.69 23.39 -0.50
CA GLU A 329 18.13 22.36 -1.37
C GLU A 329 16.93 22.84 -2.18
N TRP A 330 16.04 23.62 -1.56
CA TRP A 330 14.87 24.18 -2.24
C TRP A 330 15.26 25.20 -3.30
N ARG A 331 16.29 26.02 -3.04
CA ARG A 331 16.86 26.93 -4.04
C ARG A 331 17.50 26.16 -5.19
N ALA A 332 18.33 25.16 -4.89
CA ALA A 332 18.98 24.33 -5.91
C ALA A 332 17.96 23.60 -6.80
N LYS A 333 16.84 23.17 -6.23
CA LYS A 333 15.74 22.58 -6.98
C LYS A 333 15.03 23.60 -7.86
N ALA A 334 14.70 24.78 -7.34
CA ALA A 334 14.09 25.84 -8.13
C ALA A 334 14.98 26.22 -9.33
N GLU A 335 16.29 26.30 -9.13
CA GLU A 335 17.27 26.55 -10.20
C GLU A 335 17.39 25.40 -11.21
N ALA A 336 17.12 24.14 -10.81
CA ALA A 336 17.09 23.00 -11.72
C ALA A 336 15.78 22.99 -12.54
N ASP A 337 14.65 23.28 -11.90
CA ASP A 337 13.33 23.40 -12.55
C ASP A 337 13.35 24.53 -13.60
N GLU A 338 13.98 25.68 -13.30
CA GLU A 338 14.19 26.77 -14.27
C GLU A 338 15.04 26.35 -15.47
N ARG A 339 15.97 25.42 -15.27
CA ARG A 339 16.79 24.84 -16.34
C ARG A 339 16.09 23.70 -17.10
N GLY A 340 14.92 23.26 -16.65
CA GLY A 340 14.25 22.07 -17.17
C GLY A 340 15.01 20.78 -16.89
N GLU A 341 15.91 20.77 -15.90
CA GLU A 341 16.64 19.59 -15.44
C GLU A 341 15.85 18.89 -14.34
N GLU A 342 15.62 17.58 -14.47
CA GLU A 342 15.01 16.80 -13.40
C GLU A 342 15.99 16.70 -12.22
N TYR A 343 15.66 17.40 -11.12
CA TYR A 343 16.49 17.37 -9.91
C TYR A 343 16.42 15.99 -9.25
N SER A 344 17.47 15.18 -9.42
CA SER A 344 17.69 13.94 -8.67
C SER A 344 18.61 14.22 -7.48
N ALA A 345 18.05 14.19 -6.27
CA ALA A 345 18.86 14.28 -5.06
C ALA A 345 19.77 13.04 -4.96
N PRO A 346 21.08 13.19 -4.70
CA PRO A 346 21.96 12.04 -4.55
C PRO A 346 21.48 11.17 -3.38
N THR A 347 21.03 9.95 -3.69
CA THR A 347 20.63 8.98 -2.67
C THR A 347 21.85 8.53 -1.90
N SER A 348 21.91 8.84 -0.60
CA SER A 348 22.99 8.36 0.25
C SER A 348 22.84 6.84 0.44
N GLY A 349 23.94 6.09 0.41
CA GLY A 349 23.90 4.65 0.71
C GLY A 349 23.25 4.33 2.07
N LYS A 350 23.29 5.27 3.02
CA LYS A 350 22.57 5.18 4.31
C LYS A 350 21.05 5.17 4.15
N GLN A 351 20.51 5.96 3.22
CA GLN A 351 19.07 6.01 2.93
C GLN A 351 18.61 4.71 2.31
N VAL A 352 19.36 4.18 1.34
CA VAL A 352 19.06 2.89 0.71
C VAL A 352 19.09 1.77 1.76
N ALA A 353 20.12 1.73 2.61
CA ALA A 353 20.21 0.74 3.68
C ALA A 353 19.03 0.82 4.66
N ALA A 354 18.68 2.02 5.14
CA ALA A 354 17.56 2.20 6.04
C ALA A 354 16.22 1.84 5.38
N PHE A 355 16.04 2.21 4.11
CA PHE A 355 14.87 1.87 3.32
C PHE A 355 14.70 0.36 3.20
N VAL A 356 15.77 -0.36 2.84
CA VAL A 356 15.77 -1.83 2.76
C VAL A 356 15.48 -2.45 4.13
N CYS A 357 16.12 -1.98 5.20
CA CYS A 357 15.88 -2.52 6.54
C CYS A 357 14.43 -2.28 6.99
N LEU A 358 13.87 -1.10 6.73
CA LEU A 358 12.49 -0.79 7.03
C LEU A 358 11.52 -1.68 6.23
N PHE A 359 11.80 -1.90 4.95
CA PHE A 359 11.03 -2.82 4.11
C PHE A 359 11.07 -4.25 4.67
N VAL A 360 12.25 -4.75 5.04
CA VAL A 360 12.42 -6.08 5.65
C VAL A 360 11.65 -6.19 6.96
N VAL A 361 11.79 -5.22 7.86
CA VAL A 361 11.13 -5.21 9.16
C VAL A 361 9.60 -5.13 9.02
N THR A 362 9.09 -4.31 8.11
CA THR A 362 7.64 -4.20 7.86
C THR A 362 7.07 -5.42 7.15
N SER A 363 7.83 -6.04 6.24
CA SER A 363 7.43 -7.28 5.56
C SER A 363 7.41 -8.47 6.53
N LEU A 364 8.40 -8.59 7.41
CA LEU A 364 8.47 -9.65 8.42
C LEU A 364 7.57 -9.41 9.64
N TYR A 365 6.96 -8.22 9.78
CA TYR A 365 6.14 -7.86 10.93
C TYR A 365 5.01 -8.85 11.20
N LEU A 366 4.18 -9.17 10.19
CA LEU A 366 3.07 -10.10 10.39
C LEU A 366 3.55 -11.55 10.55
N PRO A 367 4.44 -12.10 9.71
CA PRO A 367 4.99 -13.45 9.91
C PRO A 367 5.57 -13.68 11.31
N ILE A 368 6.36 -12.73 11.82
CA ILE A 368 6.92 -12.83 13.18
C ILE A 368 5.82 -12.75 14.23
N THR A 369 4.91 -11.78 14.13
CA THR A 369 3.80 -11.65 15.07
C THR A 369 2.95 -12.92 15.09
N ARG A 370 2.65 -13.49 13.92
CA ARG A 370 1.91 -14.74 13.74
C ARG A 370 2.60 -15.91 14.41
N ASP A 371 3.84 -16.21 14.02
CA ASP A 371 4.58 -17.36 14.55
C ASP A 371 4.78 -17.23 16.07
N THR A 372 5.00 -16.01 16.55
CA THR A 372 5.10 -15.74 17.98
C THR A 372 3.78 -15.98 18.71
N VAL A 373 2.64 -15.52 18.19
CA VAL A 373 1.32 -15.77 18.81
C VAL A 373 1.03 -17.27 18.83
N VAL A 374 1.32 -17.99 17.73
CA VAL A 374 1.20 -19.45 17.66
C VAL A 374 1.99 -20.15 18.78
N VAL A 375 3.26 -19.76 18.99
CA VAL A 375 4.12 -20.34 20.02
C VAL A 375 3.64 -19.97 21.43
N VAL A 376 3.30 -18.71 21.68
CA VAL A 376 2.92 -18.19 23.00
C VAL A 376 1.59 -18.78 23.47
N PHE A 377 0.60 -18.88 22.58
CA PHE A 377 -0.72 -19.42 22.91
C PHE A 377 -0.82 -20.94 22.73
N CYS A 378 0.27 -21.62 22.35
CA CYS A 378 0.26 -23.06 22.06
C CYS A 378 -0.90 -23.43 21.11
N HIS A 379 -0.94 -22.76 19.97
CA HIS A 379 -1.97 -23.03 18.97
C HIS A 379 -1.86 -24.47 18.46
N SER A 380 -2.98 -25.08 18.05
CA SER A 380 -3.06 -26.49 17.64
C SER A 380 -2.05 -26.86 16.54
N SER A 381 -1.70 -25.91 15.69
CA SER A 381 -0.70 -26.07 14.63
C SER A 381 0.71 -26.42 15.12
N VAL A 382 1.08 -26.07 16.36
CA VAL A 382 2.41 -26.37 16.94
C VAL A 382 2.38 -27.37 18.09
N GLN A 383 1.19 -27.80 18.52
CA GLN A 383 1.04 -28.81 19.58
C GLN A 383 1.70 -30.16 19.20
N CYS A 384 1.83 -30.47 17.91
CA CYS A 384 2.53 -31.66 17.45
C CYS A 384 4.06 -31.56 17.58
N LEU A 385 4.61 -30.33 17.66
CA LEU A 385 6.06 -30.10 17.78
C LEU A 385 6.52 -30.03 19.24
N PHE A 386 5.65 -29.60 20.15
CA PHE A 386 6.01 -29.31 21.54
C PHE A 386 4.97 -29.87 22.52
N ASP A 387 5.42 -30.44 23.63
CA ASP A 387 4.55 -30.66 24.80
C ASP A 387 4.40 -29.33 25.56
N CYS A 388 3.33 -28.60 25.23
CA CYS A 388 3.11 -27.25 25.74
C CYS A 388 3.08 -27.20 27.27
N GLY A 389 4.04 -26.49 27.85
CA GLY A 389 4.18 -26.30 29.30
C GLY A 389 5.14 -27.28 30.00
N ASN A 390 5.45 -28.43 29.40
CA ASN A 390 6.41 -29.40 29.97
C ASN A 390 7.74 -29.43 29.22
N ASP A 391 7.76 -29.04 27.94
CA ASP A 391 8.98 -29.01 27.15
C ASP A 391 9.81 -27.74 27.44
N PRO A 392 11.08 -27.87 27.90
CA PRO A 392 11.96 -26.73 28.07
C PRO A 392 12.20 -25.96 26.76
N ALA A 393 12.13 -26.61 25.60
CA ALA A 393 12.27 -25.95 24.31
C ALA A 393 11.08 -25.00 24.05
N HIS A 394 9.85 -25.44 24.33
CA HIS A 394 8.66 -24.58 24.25
C HIS A 394 8.75 -23.39 25.20
N THR A 395 9.18 -23.63 26.44
CA THR A 395 9.36 -22.56 27.44
C THR A 395 10.34 -21.49 26.95
N SER A 396 11.47 -21.90 26.35
CA SER A 396 12.45 -20.96 25.80
C SER A 396 11.89 -20.17 24.60
N ALA A 397 11.19 -20.84 23.68
CA ALA A 397 10.58 -20.23 22.51
C ALA A 397 9.46 -19.26 22.91
N MET A 398 8.69 -19.59 23.95
CA MET A 398 7.66 -18.74 24.54
C MET A 398 8.26 -17.46 25.14
N ILE A 399 9.35 -17.55 25.90
CA ILE A 399 10.04 -16.36 26.46
C ILE A 399 10.52 -15.44 25.34
N VAL A 400 11.17 -16.00 24.32
CA VAL A 400 11.60 -15.23 23.14
C VAL A 400 10.39 -14.64 22.41
N GLY A 401 9.30 -15.39 22.31
CA GLY A 401 8.05 -14.94 21.72
C GLY A 401 7.45 -13.74 22.45
N VAL A 402 7.31 -13.79 23.76
CA VAL A 402 6.80 -12.66 24.54
C VAL A 402 7.67 -11.42 24.34
N ALA A 403 9.00 -11.57 24.34
CA ALA A 403 9.91 -10.47 24.03
C ALA A 403 9.70 -9.92 22.61
N CYS A 404 9.49 -10.80 21.62
CA CYS A 404 9.21 -10.40 20.24
C CYS A 404 7.87 -9.68 20.08
N LEU A 405 6.80 -10.06 20.81
CA LEU A 405 5.54 -9.31 20.80
C LEU A 405 5.74 -7.89 21.33
N VAL A 406 6.49 -7.74 22.43
CA VAL A 406 6.75 -6.40 22.98
C VAL A 406 7.57 -5.57 21.99
N VAL A 407 8.67 -6.12 21.46
CA VAL A 407 9.59 -5.39 20.60
C VAL A 407 9.01 -5.13 19.20
N PHE A 408 8.57 -6.16 18.50
CA PHE A 408 8.11 -6.01 17.14
C PHE A 408 6.64 -5.61 17.10
N THR A 409 5.75 -6.27 17.84
CA THR A 409 4.31 -6.02 17.70
C THR A 409 3.88 -4.68 18.30
N ILE A 410 4.48 -4.25 19.42
CA ILE A 410 4.11 -3.01 20.13
C ILE A 410 5.10 -1.86 19.87
N LEU A 411 6.41 -2.06 20.10
CA LEU A 411 7.37 -0.95 20.01
C LEU A 411 7.56 -0.46 18.57
N LEU A 412 7.48 -1.33 17.56
CA LEU A 412 7.66 -0.90 16.17
C LEU A 412 6.56 0.05 15.67
N PRO A 413 5.25 -0.22 15.84
CA PRO A 413 4.21 0.77 15.53
C PRO A 413 4.37 2.08 16.30
N VAL A 414 4.77 2.01 17.58
CA VAL A 414 5.04 3.20 18.39
C VAL A 414 6.22 3.99 17.81
N ALA A 415 7.31 3.32 17.43
CA ALA A 415 8.45 3.95 16.78
C ALA A 415 8.05 4.64 15.46
N VAL A 416 7.23 3.98 14.64
CA VAL A 416 6.65 4.56 13.42
C VAL A 416 5.86 5.84 13.75
N VAL A 417 4.98 5.82 14.76
CA VAL A 417 4.24 7.02 15.19
C VAL A 417 5.18 8.13 15.63
N LEU A 418 6.22 7.83 16.39
CA LEU A 418 7.18 8.83 16.87
C LEU A 418 7.96 9.47 15.73
N ILE A 419 8.37 8.67 14.73
CA ILE A 419 9.06 9.15 13.52
C ILE A 419 8.14 10.08 12.73
N VAL A 420 6.92 9.64 12.44
CA VAL A 420 5.94 10.42 11.69
C VAL A 420 5.59 11.70 12.44
N ARG A 421 5.41 11.64 13.77
CA ARG A 421 5.11 12.81 14.60
C ARG A 421 6.24 13.84 14.56
N ARG A 422 7.50 13.38 14.60
CA ARG A 422 8.67 14.27 14.46
C ARG A 422 8.64 14.96 13.10
N LYS A 423 8.41 14.23 12.01
CA LYS A 423 8.37 14.78 10.65
C LYS A 423 7.20 15.73 10.42
N LYS A 424 6.01 15.39 10.94
CA LYS A 424 4.84 16.28 10.92
C LYS A 424 5.12 17.58 11.65
N ARG A 425 5.81 17.53 12.81
CA ARG A 425 6.24 18.72 13.54
C ARG A 425 7.26 19.54 12.74
N ASP A 426 8.24 18.90 12.09
CA ASP A 426 9.23 19.62 11.27
C ASP A 426 8.54 20.43 10.15
N PHE A 427 7.58 19.81 9.47
CA PHE A 427 6.73 20.47 8.46
C PHE A 427 5.90 21.62 9.04
N GLN A 428 5.24 21.41 10.18
CA GLN A 428 4.50 22.48 10.87
C GLN A 428 5.39 23.65 11.29
N SER A 429 6.62 23.34 11.64
CA SER A 429 7.58 24.32 12.10
C SER A 429 8.18 25.18 10.98
N LEU A 430 8.17 24.67 9.75
CA LEU A 430 8.62 25.37 8.53
C LEU A 430 7.57 26.39 8.06
N LEU A 431 6.31 25.97 8.02
CA LEU A 431 5.22 26.80 7.49
C LEU A 431 4.54 27.67 8.56
N GLY A 432 4.69 27.30 9.83
CA GLY A 432 3.96 27.89 10.94
C GLY A 432 2.61 27.22 11.16
N GLU A 433 2.31 26.84 12.40
CA GLU A 433 1.08 26.12 12.78
C GLU A 433 -0.18 26.93 12.43
N THR A 434 -0.19 28.22 12.75
CA THR A 434 -1.31 29.13 12.43
C THR A 434 -1.58 29.24 10.93
N TYR A 435 -0.52 29.20 10.11
CA TYR A 435 -0.66 29.29 8.66
C TYR A 435 -1.25 27.99 8.10
N LEU A 436 -0.82 26.83 8.60
CA LEU A 436 -1.34 25.53 8.20
C LEU A 436 -2.80 25.29 8.60
N GLU A 437 -3.23 25.84 9.75
CA GLU A 437 -4.62 25.75 10.19
C GLU A 437 -5.56 26.66 9.37
N ALA A 438 -5.06 27.82 8.91
CA ALA A 438 -5.82 28.74 8.07
C ALA A 438 -5.88 28.29 6.59
N MET A 439 -4.97 27.40 6.18
CA MET A 439 -4.82 26.98 4.79
C MET A 439 -5.92 25.99 4.36
N PRO A 440 -6.49 26.11 3.15
CA PRO A 440 -7.37 25.10 2.58
C PRO A 440 -6.70 23.72 2.51
N ALA A 441 -7.46 22.65 2.79
CA ALA A 441 -6.92 21.29 2.86
C ALA A 441 -6.13 20.87 1.61
N GLY A 442 -6.60 21.23 0.41
CA GLY A 442 -5.93 20.87 -0.85
C GLY A 442 -4.58 21.56 -1.04
N GLU A 443 -4.40 22.79 -0.56
CA GLU A 443 -3.11 23.49 -0.63
C GLU A 443 -2.13 22.92 0.41
N ARG A 444 -2.64 22.61 1.62
CA ARG A 444 -1.86 21.94 2.66
C ARG A 444 -1.31 20.60 2.18
N GLU A 445 -2.12 19.80 1.49
CA GLU A 445 -1.71 18.52 0.92
C GLU A 445 -0.63 18.70 -0.16
N ARG A 446 -0.82 19.67 -1.07
CA ARG A 446 0.19 20.00 -2.08
C ARG A 446 1.53 20.40 -1.46
N LEU A 447 1.53 21.21 -0.40
CA LEU A 447 2.76 21.57 0.31
C LEU A 447 3.38 20.38 1.05
N TRP A 448 2.56 19.50 1.62
CA TRP A 448 3.02 18.27 2.24
C TRP A 448 3.71 17.36 1.21
N GLU A 449 3.11 17.14 0.05
CA GLU A 449 3.72 16.38 -1.04
C GLU A 449 5.07 16.98 -1.48
N GLN A 450 5.16 18.30 -1.61
CA GLN A 450 6.41 18.98 -1.94
C GLN A 450 7.47 18.79 -0.85
N PHE A 451 7.08 18.92 0.42
CA PHE A 451 7.96 18.67 1.56
C PHE A 451 8.48 17.23 1.56
N VAL A 452 7.59 16.25 1.38
CA VAL A 452 7.93 14.83 1.28
C VAL A 452 8.87 14.58 0.11
N LYS A 453 8.64 15.21 -1.05
CA LYS A 453 9.49 15.07 -2.25
C LYS A 453 10.93 15.52 -2.00
N VAL A 454 11.12 16.55 -1.17
CA VAL A 454 12.46 17.05 -0.82
C VAL A 454 13.04 16.35 0.41
N ASP A 455 12.22 15.70 1.24
CA ASP A 455 12.72 15.05 2.45
C ASP A 455 13.66 13.87 2.13
N ARG A 456 14.92 14.05 2.52
CA ARG A 456 16.01 13.06 2.40
C ARG A 456 16.06 12.10 3.59
N SER A 457 15.04 12.11 4.44
CA SER A 457 14.99 11.19 5.57
C SER A 457 14.95 9.74 5.10
N PRO A 458 15.68 8.83 5.76
CA PRO A 458 15.58 7.41 5.49
C PRO A 458 14.18 6.83 5.76
N TYR A 459 13.31 7.56 6.47
CA TYR A 459 11.95 7.13 6.80
C TYR A 459 10.89 7.69 5.87
N ARG A 460 11.30 8.38 4.80
CA ARG A 460 10.37 8.94 3.83
C ARG A 460 9.33 7.92 3.39
N SER A 461 9.73 6.68 3.12
CA SER A 461 8.82 5.60 2.71
C SER A 461 7.73 5.24 3.73
N VAL A 462 7.88 5.62 5.01
CA VAL A 462 6.88 5.39 6.06
C VAL A 462 5.67 6.33 5.89
N TYR A 463 5.90 7.56 5.44
CA TYR A 463 4.85 8.59 5.37
C TYR A 463 4.61 9.16 3.98
N SER A 464 5.50 8.92 3.01
CA SER A 464 5.40 9.54 1.68
C SER A 464 4.23 9.07 0.85
N GLY A 465 3.64 7.94 1.21
CA GLY A 465 2.45 7.40 0.57
C GLY A 465 1.14 7.97 1.09
N PHE A 466 1.17 8.75 2.16
CA PHE A 466 -0.01 9.11 2.94
C PHE A 466 -0.29 10.61 2.90
N GLU A 467 -1.58 10.94 2.87
CA GLU A 467 -2.05 12.31 3.03
C GLU A 467 -1.64 12.88 4.40
N TYR A 468 -1.49 14.20 4.49
CA TYR A 468 -1.03 14.90 5.69
C TYR A 468 -1.84 14.56 6.96
N ASP A 469 -3.14 14.41 6.82
CA ASP A 469 -4.05 14.10 7.94
C ASP A 469 -3.99 12.62 8.33
N TRP A 470 -3.59 11.74 7.41
CA TRP A 470 -3.53 10.29 7.56
C TRP A 470 -2.11 9.72 7.61
N VAL A 471 -1.09 10.54 7.84
CA VAL A 471 0.31 10.10 7.93
C VAL A 471 0.58 9.00 8.98
N TYR A 472 -0.28 8.86 9.99
CA TYR A 472 -0.18 7.83 11.02
C TYR A 472 -0.82 6.49 10.62
N PHE A 473 -1.47 6.41 9.46
CA PHE A 473 -2.26 5.26 9.04
C PHE A 473 -1.42 3.98 8.93
N GLN A 474 -0.14 4.07 8.56
CA GLN A 474 0.78 2.92 8.57
C GLN A 474 0.88 2.24 9.94
N ALA A 475 0.98 3.01 11.02
CA ALA A 475 1.03 2.44 12.37
C ALA A 475 -0.32 1.82 12.77
N ILE A 476 -1.43 2.44 12.35
CA ILE A 476 -2.78 1.90 12.56
C ILE A 476 -2.92 0.55 11.84
N LEU A 477 -2.45 0.45 10.58
CA LEU A 477 -2.44 -0.80 9.81
C LEU A 477 -1.68 -1.91 10.52
N MET A 478 -0.50 -1.59 11.08
CA MET A 478 0.29 -2.56 11.85
C MET A 478 -0.46 -3.03 13.11
N LEU A 479 -1.05 -2.10 13.86
CA LEU A 479 -1.82 -2.44 15.06
C LEU A 479 -3.03 -3.32 14.73
N VAL A 480 -3.78 -2.99 13.68
CA VAL A 480 -4.93 -3.79 13.22
C VAL A 480 -4.46 -5.19 12.82
N LYS A 481 -3.37 -5.30 12.04
CA LYS A 481 -2.76 -6.59 11.67
C LYS A 481 -2.44 -7.44 12.91
N ALA A 482 -1.88 -6.85 13.95
CA ALA A 482 -1.61 -7.53 15.22
C ALA A 482 -2.90 -7.97 15.94
N LEU A 483 -3.91 -7.11 16.00
CA LEU A 483 -5.21 -7.44 16.60
C LEU A 483 -5.90 -8.58 15.85
N MET A 484 -5.86 -8.56 14.51
CA MET A 484 -6.36 -9.65 13.67
C MET A 484 -5.62 -10.95 13.96
N CYS A 485 -4.29 -10.91 14.04
CA CYS A 485 -3.45 -12.06 14.40
C CYS A 485 -3.84 -12.66 15.75
N LEU A 486 -3.98 -11.82 16.78
CA LEU A 486 -4.42 -12.26 18.11
C LEU A 486 -5.83 -12.85 18.07
N ALA A 487 -6.78 -12.20 17.38
CA ALA A 487 -8.13 -12.72 17.24
C ALA A 487 -8.17 -14.08 16.54
N THR A 488 -7.32 -14.29 15.52
CA THR A 488 -7.24 -15.55 14.78
C THR A 488 -6.56 -16.67 15.55
N LEU A 489 -5.52 -16.39 16.34
CA LEU A 489 -4.63 -17.44 16.84
C LEU A 489 -4.63 -17.60 18.36
N ALA A 490 -5.08 -16.60 19.12
CA ALA A 490 -5.16 -16.68 20.57
C ALA A 490 -6.48 -17.29 21.07
N LEU A 491 -7.53 -17.25 20.23
CA LEU A 491 -8.83 -17.82 20.53
C LEU A 491 -8.90 -19.29 20.09
N THR A 492 -9.83 -20.05 20.66
CA THR A 492 -9.99 -21.47 20.30
C THR A 492 -10.28 -21.59 18.80
N PRO A 493 -9.49 -22.40 18.07
CA PRO A 493 -9.66 -22.56 16.63
C PRO A 493 -11.06 -23.03 16.29
N ASN A 494 -11.61 -22.50 15.20
CA ASN A 494 -12.94 -22.80 14.70
C ASN A 494 -14.11 -22.45 15.65
N SER A 495 -13.85 -21.75 16.75
CA SER A 495 -14.92 -21.29 17.65
C SER A 495 -15.73 -20.14 17.04
N THR A 496 -17.01 -20.05 17.43
CA THR A 496 -17.87 -18.91 17.04
C THR A 496 -17.32 -17.59 17.59
N GLU A 497 -16.73 -17.61 18.79
CA GLU A 497 -16.10 -16.45 19.42
C GLU A 497 -14.96 -15.89 18.57
N GLN A 498 -14.07 -16.75 18.08
CA GLN A 498 -12.98 -16.39 17.16
C GLN A 498 -13.53 -15.65 15.93
N LEU A 499 -14.52 -16.23 15.26
CA LEU A 499 -15.12 -15.62 14.06
C LEU A 499 -15.79 -14.28 14.37
N VAL A 500 -16.51 -14.18 15.49
CA VAL A 500 -17.18 -12.93 15.92
C VAL A 500 -16.18 -11.81 16.13
N VAL A 501 -15.09 -12.08 16.85
CA VAL A 501 -14.04 -11.08 17.11
C VAL A 501 -13.35 -10.65 15.82
N ILE A 502 -13.02 -11.61 14.95
CA ILE A 502 -12.42 -11.35 13.63
C ILE A 502 -13.33 -10.44 12.79
N ILE A 503 -14.63 -10.74 12.70
CA ILE A 503 -15.61 -9.91 11.97
C ILE A 503 -15.62 -8.49 12.54
N LEU A 504 -15.65 -8.34 13.86
CA LEU A 504 -15.73 -7.04 14.51
C LEU A 504 -14.48 -6.19 14.23
N VAL A 505 -13.29 -6.76 14.41
CA VAL A 505 -12.03 -6.05 14.14
C VAL A 505 -11.94 -5.68 12.66
N GLN A 506 -12.27 -6.62 11.77
CA GLN A 506 -12.23 -6.41 10.32
C GLN A 506 -13.26 -5.39 9.84
N ALA A 507 -14.47 -5.36 10.42
CA ALA A 507 -15.49 -4.37 10.10
C ALA A 507 -15.07 -2.95 10.51
N VAL A 508 -14.53 -2.79 11.73
CA VAL A 508 -14.00 -1.51 12.21
C VAL A 508 -12.86 -1.03 11.31
N PHE A 509 -11.95 -1.94 10.95
CA PHE A 509 -10.85 -1.60 10.05
C PHE A 509 -11.33 -1.22 8.65
N SER A 510 -12.28 -1.98 8.09
CA SER A 510 -12.87 -1.69 6.79
C SER A 510 -13.51 -0.30 6.79
N LEU A 511 -14.39 -0.01 7.76
CA LEU A 511 -15.03 1.30 7.90
C LEU A 511 -14.00 2.44 8.04
N THR A 512 -12.94 2.22 8.82
CA THR A 512 -11.87 3.21 8.98
C THR A 512 -11.20 3.50 7.65
N THR A 513 -10.82 2.47 6.89
CA THR A 513 -10.20 2.60 5.57
C THR A 513 -11.10 3.33 4.57
N PHE A 514 -12.38 2.99 4.49
CA PHE A 514 -13.32 3.68 3.60
C PHE A 514 -13.55 5.13 4.01
N TYR A 515 -13.53 5.42 5.30
CA TYR A 515 -13.67 6.79 5.78
C TYR A 515 -12.40 7.61 5.51
N SER A 516 -11.23 7.02 5.67
CA SER A 516 -9.97 7.76 5.66
C SER A 516 -9.44 8.09 4.27
N ALA A 517 -9.58 7.20 3.28
CA ALA A 517 -8.90 7.33 1.97
C ALA A 517 -7.45 7.83 2.11
N PRO A 518 -6.60 7.12 2.88
CA PRO A 518 -5.41 7.71 3.48
C PRO A 518 -4.24 7.91 2.51
N PHE A 519 -4.34 7.41 1.28
CA PHE A 519 -3.22 7.42 0.33
C PHE A 519 -3.25 8.62 -0.61
N VAL A 520 -2.06 9.17 -0.90
CA VAL A 520 -1.91 10.20 -1.94
C VAL A 520 -2.30 9.66 -3.32
N LEU A 521 -2.08 8.35 -3.53
CA LEU A 521 -2.44 7.66 -4.76
C LEU A 521 -3.79 6.97 -4.61
N THR A 522 -4.80 7.49 -5.31
CA THR A 522 -6.17 6.95 -5.30
C THR A 522 -6.27 5.46 -5.70
N VAL A 523 -5.32 4.97 -6.51
CA VAL A 523 -5.24 3.54 -6.88
C VAL A 523 -4.94 2.67 -5.65
N CYS A 524 -4.11 3.15 -4.72
CA CYS A 524 -3.82 2.44 -3.48
C CYS A 524 -5.07 2.36 -2.58
N ASP A 525 -5.86 3.43 -2.49
CA ASP A 525 -7.16 3.41 -1.79
C ASP A 525 -8.12 2.41 -2.41
N ALA A 526 -8.22 2.40 -3.75
CA ALA A 526 -9.08 1.47 -4.48
C ALA A 526 -8.66 0.00 -4.25
N ILE A 527 -7.36 -0.31 -4.34
CA ILE A 527 -6.83 -1.65 -4.03
C ILE A 527 -7.19 -2.03 -2.60
N MET A 528 -6.97 -1.14 -1.63
CA MET A 528 -7.26 -1.44 -0.24
C MET A 528 -8.77 -1.64 0.01
N ALA A 529 -9.61 -0.80 -0.58
CA ALA A 529 -11.07 -0.90 -0.56
C ALA A 529 -11.57 -2.24 -1.10
N VAL A 530 -11.11 -2.63 -2.31
CA VAL A 530 -11.46 -3.92 -2.92
C VAL A 530 -11.04 -5.08 -2.02
N SER A 531 -9.83 -5.02 -1.46
CA SER A 531 -9.35 -6.01 -0.50
C SER A 531 -10.24 -6.10 0.75
N GLN A 532 -10.69 -4.96 1.30
CA GLN A 532 -11.59 -4.97 2.47
C GLN A 532 -12.95 -5.57 2.14
N VAL A 533 -13.55 -5.22 1.00
CA VAL A 533 -14.82 -5.80 0.54
C VAL A 533 -14.68 -7.31 0.39
N TYR A 534 -13.62 -7.76 -0.27
CA TYR A 534 -13.33 -9.17 -0.44
C TYR A 534 -13.25 -9.93 0.87
N VAL A 535 -12.43 -9.44 1.82
CA VAL A 535 -12.26 -10.09 3.13
C VAL A 535 -13.59 -10.16 3.86
N MET A 536 -14.41 -9.10 3.81
CA MET A 536 -15.73 -9.10 4.43
C MET A 536 -16.72 -10.08 3.76
N ILE A 537 -16.63 -10.29 2.45
CA ILE A 537 -17.42 -11.30 1.73
C ILE A 537 -17.01 -12.71 2.19
N ILE A 538 -15.71 -13.01 2.20
CA ILE A 538 -15.19 -14.30 2.66
C ILE A 538 -15.63 -14.57 4.10
N LEU A 539 -15.55 -13.58 4.98
CA LEU A 539 -16.07 -13.65 6.34
C LEU A 539 -17.55 -14.00 6.43
N ALA A 540 -18.37 -13.32 5.61
CA ALA A 540 -19.81 -13.56 5.59
C ALA A 540 -20.10 -14.99 5.11
N LEU A 541 -19.38 -15.47 4.09
CA LEU A 541 -19.49 -16.84 3.60
C LEU A 541 -19.05 -17.86 4.67
N SER A 542 -17.95 -17.62 5.37
CA SER A 542 -17.51 -18.47 6.49
C SER A 542 -18.52 -18.49 7.64
N ALA A 543 -19.14 -17.34 7.95
CA ALA A 543 -20.20 -17.26 8.95
C ALA A 543 -21.46 -18.03 8.53
N LEU A 544 -21.86 -17.89 7.26
CA LEU A 544 -22.98 -18.64 6.69
C LEU A 544 -22.70 -20.14 6.68
N GLN A 545 -21.50 -20.57 6.29
CA GLN A 545 -21.09 -21.98 6.30
C GLN A 545 -21.19 -22.58 7.70
N ARG A 546 -20.80 -21.83 8.74
CA ARG A 546 -20.94 -22.28 10.14
C ARG A 546 -22.39 -22.26 10.63
N ALA A 547 -23.24 -21.41 10.05
CA ALA A 547 -24.67 -21.37 10.37
C ALA A 547 -25.48 -22.44 9.63
N ASP A 548 -25.06 -22.82 8.42
CA ASP A 548 -25.81 -23.67 7.48
C ASP A 548 -25.36 -25.13 7.50
N VAL A 549 -25.22 -25.68 8.72
CA VAL A 549 -24.81 -27.08 8.98
C VAL A 549 -25.86 -28.09 8.48
N SER A 550 -26.99 -27.67 7.89
CA SER A 550 -27.96 -28.62 7.36
C SER A 550 -28.67 -28.12 6.10
N SER A 551 -28.43 -28.85 5.00
CA SER A 551 -29.46 -29.28 4.03
C SER A 551 -29.61 -28.62 2.66
N GLY A 552 -28.56 -28.05 2.02
CA GLY A 552 -28.73 -27.63 0.62
C GLY A 552 -27.50 -27.23 -0.19
N GLY A 553 -26.78 -28.22 -0.75
CA GLY A 553 -26.30 -28.27 -2.16
C GLY A 553 -25.35 -27.23 -2.75
N LEU A 554 -25.12 -26.06 -2.14
CA LEU A 554 -24.18 -25.09 -2.70
C LEU A 554 -22.75 -25.48 -2.30
N ASP A 555 -21.92 -25.83 -3.29
CA ASP A 555 -20.50 -26.10 -3.08
C ASP A 555 -19.80 -24.78 -2.71
N MET A 556 -19.73 -24.51 -1.41
CA MET A 556 -19.08 -23.34 -0.85
C MET A 556 -17.61 -23.24 -1.28
N GLY A 557 -16.96 -24.38 -1.56
CA GLY A 557 -15.61 -24.39 -2.11
C GLY A 557 -15.55 -23.74 -3.48
N VAL A 558 -16.49 -24.05 -4.38
CA VAL A 558 -16.58 -23.39 -5.70
C VAL A 558 -16.85 -21.90 -5.54
N LEU A 559 -17.82 -21.52 -4.71
CA LEU A 559 -18.16 -20.10 -4.52
C LEU A 559 -16.97 -19.30 -3.97
N VAL A 560 -16.30 -19.81 -2.94
CA VAL A 560 -15.14 -19.15 -2.33
C VAL A 560 -14.00 -19.05 -3.36
N ASN A 561 -13.69 -20.13 -4.10
CA ASN A 561 -12.68 -20.12 -5.16
C ASN A 561 -12.99 -19.08 -6.26
N THR A 562 -14.24 -18.99 -6.71
CA THR A 562 -14.66 -18.02 -7.74
C THR A 562 -14.47 -16.59 -7.25
N VAL A 563 -14.95 -16.27 -6.03
CA VAL A 563 -14.80 -14.94 -5.45
C VAL A 563 -13.32 -14.57 -5.26
N SER A 564 -12.50 -15.49 -4.75
CA SER A 564 -11.06 -15.30 -4.57
C SER A 564 -10.34 -15.10 -5.90
N GLY A 565 -10.70 -15.87 -6.94
CA GLY A 565 -10.14 -15.73 -8.28
C GLY A 565 -10.45 -14.37 -8.91
N CYS A 566 -11.70 -13.90 -8.81
CA CYS A 566 -12.09 -12.58 -9.32
C CYS A 566 -11.34 -11.45 -8.63
N VAL A 567 -11.19 -11.50 -7.30
CA VAL A 567 -10.49 -10.45 -6.56
C VAL A 567 -9.00 -10.46 -6.83
N LEU A 568 -8.38 -11.63 -6.91
CA LEU A 568 -6.99 -11.76 -7.34
C LEU A 568 -6.79 -11.13 -8.72
N ALA A 569 -7.66 -11.40 -9.69
CA ALA A 569 -7.59 -10.82 -11.02
C ALA A 569 -7.69 -9.28 -10.98
N VAL A 570 -8.67 -8.73 -10.23
CA VAL A 570 -8.83 -7.27 -10.06
C VAL A 570 -7.60 -6.64 -9.42
N GLN A 571 -7.04 -7.26 -8.37
CA GLN A 571 -5.84 -6.75 -7.70
C GLN A 571 -4.61 -6.79 -8.62
N VAL A 572 -4.42 -7.88 -9.39
CA VAL A 572 -3.32 -7.99 -10.35
C VAL A 572 -3.44 -6.93 -11.44
N ILE A 573 -4.65 -6.71 -11.97
CA ILE A 573 -4.91 -5.64 -12.97
C ILE A 573 -4.62 -4.27 -12.36
N ALA A 574 -5.06 -4.00 -11.13
CA ALA A 574 -4.83 -2.71 -10.47
C ALA A 574 -3.35 -2.43 -10.19
N VAL A 575 -2.57 -3.48 -9.85
CA VAL A 575 -1.13 -3.35 -9.60
C VAL A 575 -0.34 -3.20 -10.91
N LEU A 576 -0.62 -4.04 -11.91
CA LEU A 576 0.13 -4.06 -13.17
C LEU A 576 -0.30 -2.96 -14.14
N TRP A 577 -1.56 -2.56 -14.10
CA TRP A 577 -2.16 -1.61 -15.05
C TRP A 577 -2.93 -0.49 -14.33
N PRO A 578 -2.25 0.34 -13.52
CA PRO A 578 -2.88 1.38 -12.71
C PRO A 578 -3.59 2.46 -13.55
N LYS A 579 -3.32 2.53 -14.87
CA LYS A 579 -4.02 3.43 -15.79
C LYS A 579 -5.36 2.88 -16.31
N ALA A 580 -5.59 1.58 -16.19
CA ALA A 580 -6.84 0.94 -16.59
C ALA A 580 -7.90 0.97 -15.49
N VAL A 581 -7.48 1.16 -14.23
CA VAL A 581 -8.32 1.31 -13.04
C VAL A 581 -8.53 2.78 -12.74
#